data_AF-I0S9Y6-F1
#
_entry.id   AF-I0S9Y6-F1
#
_cell.length_a   1.000
_cell.length_b   1.000
_cell.length_c   1.000
_cell.angle_alpha   90.00
_cell.angle_beta   90.00
_cell.angle_gamma   90.00
#
_symmetry.space_group_name_H-M   'P 1'
#
loop_
_entity.id
_entity.type
_entity.pdbx_description
1 polymer ?
#
loop_
_entity_poly.entity_id
_entity_poly.type
_entity_poly.pdbx_seq_one_letter_code
_entity_poly.pdbx_strand_id
1 'polypeptide(L)'
;MKELGYRHLALIFTRKDKRSSTYRMVREAYDEVYGSEHDPVILEGVAIEEDAYQKAPELWQYPEIDCIFSNGDDTATGFMQAYEEAGKQLPFIMGQENMLAGRLLGLSTIDNKSYQLGQESFKQVLSEEKKPLCSNQSLSSDKRLVVFQISLLI
;
A
#
# COMPACT_ATOMS: atom_id res chain seq x y z
N MET A 1 9.99 -5.84 -3.92
CA MET A 1 9.09 -6.99 -4.18
C MET A 1 9.51 -7.75 -5.45
N LYS A 2 9.69 -7.09 -6.59
CA LYS A 2 10.10 -7.71 -7.85
C LYS A 2 11.39 -8.53 -7.73
N GLU A 3 12.39 -7.99 -7.03
CA GLU A 3 13.66 -8.69 -6.80
C GLU A 3 13.54 -9.94 -5.90
N LEU A 4 12.49 -10.00 -5.07
CA LEU A 4 12.15 -11.20 -4.29
C LEU A 4 11.39 -12.25 -5.11
N GLY A 5 11.07 -11.95 -6.38
CA GLY A 5 10.45 -12.90 -7.30
C GLY A 5 8.92 -12.83 -7.36
N TYR A 6 8.26 -11.91 -6.65
CA TYR A 6 6.82 -11.67 -6.78
C TYR A 6 6.52 -11.01 -8.13
N ARG A 7 5.50 -11.50 -8.85
CA ARG A 7 5.17 -11.08 -10.23
C ARG A 7 3.71 -10.68 -10.40
N HIS A 8 2.80 -11.31 -9.67
CA HIS A 8 1.36 -11.17 -9.86
C HIS A 8 0.77 -10.50 -8.62
N LEU A 9 0.68 -9.17 -8.68
CA LEU A 9 0.26 -8.38 -7.53
C LEU A 9 -1.24 -8.09 -7.56
N ALA A 10 -1.88 -8.16 -6.40
CA ALA A 10 -3.10 -7.42 -6.11
C ALA A 10 -2.74 -6.02 -5.57
N LEU A 11 -3.31 -4.96 -6.13
CA LEU A 11 -3.21 -3.61 -5.59
C LEU A 11 -4.55 -3.20 -4.98
N ILE A 12 -4.53 -2.88 -3.69
CA ILE A 12 -5.74 -2.56 -2.91
C ILE A 12 -5.90 -1.05 -2.79
N PHE A 13 -7.11 -0.54 -3.03
CA PHE A 13 -7.42 0.88 -2.95
C PHE A 13 -8.74 1.18 -2.21
N THR A 14 -8.74 2.29 -1.47
CA THR A 14 -9.91 2.79 -0.74
C THR A 14 -11.06 3.22 -1.66
N ARG A 15 -10.75 3.90 -2.77
CA ARG A 15 -11.76 4.53 -3.64
C ARG A 15 -11.70 3.94 -5.04
N LYS A 16 -12.87 3.82 -5.68
CA LYS A 16 -13.03 3.45 -7.10
C LYS A 16 -12.60 4.54 -8.10
N ASP A 17 -11.95 5.60 -7.60
CA ASP A 17 -11.66 6.80 -8.39
C ASP A 17 -10.17 6.87 -8.71
N LYS A 18 -9.86 6.62 -9.99
CA LYS A 18 -8.52 6.71 -10.57
C LYS A 18 -7.90 8.11 -10.49
N ARG A 19 -8.67 9.14 -10.10
CA ARG A 19 -8.17 10.50 -9.86
C ARG A 19 -7.47 10.67 -8.51
N SER A 20 -7.55 9.70 -7.59
CA SER A 20 -6.86 9.82 -6.31
C SER A 20 -5.33 9.86 -6.48
N SER A 21 -4.67 10.69 -5.66
CA SER A 21 -3.21 10.83 -5.69
C SER A 21 -2.51 9.52 -5.37
N THR A 22 -2.99 8.78 -4.38
CA THR A 22 -2.45 7.49 -3.98
C THR A 22 -2.58 6.45 -5.08
N TYR A 23 -3.75 6.37 -5.74
CA TYR A 23 -3.94 5.46 -6.87
C TYR A 23 -2.92 5.72 -7.98
N ARG A 24 -2.80 6.98 -8.42
CA ARG A 24 -1.83 7.36 -9.44
C ARG A 24 -0.40 7.05 -9.01
N MET A 25 -0.02 7.39 -7.78
CA MET A 25 1.32 7.17 -7.28
C MET A 25 1.69 5.68 -7.29
N VAL A 26 0.84 4.82 -6.72
CA VAL A 26 1.08 3.38 -6.66
C VAL A 26 1.04 2.76 -8.05
N ARG A 27 0.09 3.15 -8.91
CA ARG A 27 -0.01 2.63 -10.28
C ARG A 27 1.20 3.03 -11.12
N GLU A 28 1.62 4.29 -11.06
CA GLU A 28 2.83 4.76 -11.74
C GLU A 28 4.09 4.06 -11.22
N ALA A 29 4.19 3.83 -9.91
CA ALA A 29 5.32 3.10 -9.32
C ALA A 29 5.33 1.62 -9.76
N TYR A 30 4.17 0.98 -9.84
CA TYR A 30 4.06 -0.37 -10.38
C TYR A 30 4.50 -0.42 -11.84
N ASP A 31 4.02 0.50 -12.69
CA ASP A 31 4.40 0.58 -14.11
C ASP A 31 5.91 0.80 -14.28
N GLU A 32 6.51 1.63 -13.43
CA GLU A 32 7.95 1.89 -13.44
C GLU A 32 8.76 0.63 -13.12
N VAL A 33 8.28 -0.23 -12.21
CA VAL A 33 9.00 -1.41 -11.75
C VAL A 33 8.71 -2.64 -12.62
N TYR A 34 7.45 -2.92 -12.95
CA TYR A 34 7.02 -4.12 -13.67
C TYR A 34 6.79 -3.89 -15.17
N GLY A 35 6.71 -2.64 -15.63
CA GLY A 35 6.37 -2.33 -17.01
C GLY A 35 4.93 -2.73 -17.34
N SER A 36 4.69 -3.10 -18.60
CA SER A 36 3.38 -3.50 -19.12
C SER A 36 3.23 -5.01 -19.35
N GLU A 37 4.15 -5.83 -18.84
CA GLU A 37 4.12 -7.28 -19.09
C GLU A 37 3.05 -7.99 -18.26
N HIS A 38 2.78 -7.50 -17.05
CA HIS A 38 1.80 -8.08 -16.15
C HIS A 38 0.93 -6.94 -15.62
N ASP A 39 -0.38 -7.01 -15.88
CA ASP A 39 -1.32 -6.10 -15.24
C ASP A 39 -1.63 -6.59 -13.84
N PRO A 40 -1.61 -5.71 -12.83
CA PRO A 40 -1.99 -6.09 -11.48
C PRO A 40 -3.50 -6.28 -11.38
N VAL A 41 -3.93 -7.16 -10.49
CA VAL A 41 -5.33 -7.24 -10.09
C VAL A 41 -5.65 -6.05 -9.21
N ILE A 42 -6.66 -5.26 -9.56
CA ILE A 42 -7.04 -4.07 -8.81
C ILE A 42 -8.29 -4.39 -7.98
N LEU A 43 -8.20 -4.22 -6.65
CA LEU A 43 -9.33 -4.27 -5.75
C LEU A 43 -9.59 -2.87 -5.19
N GLU A 44 -10.81 -2.38 -5.39
CA GLU A 44 -11.23 -1.05 -4.97
C GLU A 44 -12.36 -1.12 -3.95
N GLY A 45 -12.51 -0.07 -3.15
CA GLY A 45 -13.53 0.01 -2.11
C GLY A 45 -13.14 -0.74 -0.83
N VAL A 46 -11.85 -0.76 -0.50
CA VAL A 46 -11.30 -1.36 0.72
C VAL A 46 -10.75 -0.23 1.59
N ALA A 47 -11.58 0.32 2.49
CA ALA A 47 -11.21 1.45 3.33
C ALA A 47 -10.78 1.06 4.74
N ILE A 48 -11.30 -0.07 5.24
CA ILE A 48 -11.07 -0.58 6.59
C ILE A 48 -10.83 -2.09 6.55
N GLU A 49 -10.39 -2.64 7.68
CA GLU A 49 -10.18 -4.06 7.92
C GLU A 49 -11.39 -4.93 7.50
N GLU A 50 -12.61 -4.58 7.95
CA GLU A 50 -13.83 -5.31 7.57
C GLU A 50 -14.07 -5.35 6.05
N ASP A 51 -13.82 -4.24 5.33
CA ASP A 51 -13.95 -4.24 3.87
C ASP A 51 -12.97 -5.22 3.23
N ALA A 52 -11.75 -5.31 3.79
CA ALA A 52 -10.73 -6.24 3.31
C ALA A 52 -11.14 -7.69 3.55
N TYR A 53 -11.64 -8.00 4.75
CA TYR A 53 -12.16 -9.32 5.08
C TYR A 53 -13.28 -9.74 4.11
N GLN A 54 -14.27 -8.87 3.88
CA GLN A 54 -15.40 -9.14 2.99
C GLN A 54 -15.01 -9.25 1.51
N LYS A 55 -13.95 -8.56 1.08
CA LYS A 55 -13.48 -8.55 -0.31
C LYS A 55 -12.40 -9.59 -0.61
N ALA A 56 -11.76 -10.16 0.39
CA ALA A 56 -10.76 -11.21 0.22
C ALA A 56 -11.23 -12.38 -0.69
N PRO A 57 -12.50 -12.84 -0.63
CA PRO A 57 -13.00 -13.86 -1.55
C PRO A 57 -12.90 -13.51 -3.04
N GLU A 58 -12.92 -12.22 -3.40
CA GLU A 58 -12.73 -11.78 -4.78
C GLU A 58 -11.34 -12.14 -5.31
N LEU A 59 -10.33 -12.32 -4.45
CA LEU A 59 -8.98 -12.74 -4.87
C LEU A 59 -8.88 -14.24 -5.16
N TRP A 60 -9.83 -15.05 -4.71
CA TRP A 60 -9.76 -16.51 -4.92
C TRP A 60 -9.90 -16.93 -6.39
N GLN A 61 -10.45 -16.04 -7.24
CA GLN A 61 -10.55 -16.26 -8.68
C GLN A 61 -9.22 -16.05 -9.42
N TYR A 62 -8.19 -15.55 -8.73
CA TYR A 62 -6.86 -15.23 -9.26
C TYR A 62 -5.78 -16.03 -8.50
N PRO A 63 -5.70 -17.36 -8.72
CA PRO A 63 -4.75 -18.22 -8.01
C PRO A 63 -3.27 -17.89 -8.31
N GLU A 64 -3.00 -17.13 -9.36
CA GLU A 64 -1.67 -16.65 -9.73
C GLU A 64 -1.14 -15.55 -8.81
N ILE A 65 -2.00 -14.86 -8.04
CA ILE A 65 -1.59 -13.77 -7.17
C ILE A 65 -0.62 -14.29 -6.11
N ASP A 66 0.60 -13.79 -6.17
CA ASP A 66 1.68 -14.14 -5.25
C ASP A 66 1.95 -13.04 -4.21
N CYS A 67 1.33 -11.88 -4.40
CA CYS A 67 1.49 -10.74 -3.51
C CYS A 67 0.26 -9.82 -3.43
N ILE A 68 -0.10 -9.39 -2.22
CA ILE A 68 -1.11 -8.36 -1.95
C ILE A 68 -0.40 -7.09 -1.46
N PHE A 69 -0.51 -6.01 -2.23
CA PHE A 69 -0.07 -4.67 -1.82
C PHE A 69 -1.26 -3.88 -1.29
N SER A 70 -1.36 -3.88 0.04
CA SER A 70 -2.44 -3.26 0.78
C SER A 70 -2.26 -1.74 0.87
N ASN A 71 -3.36 -1.01 1.03
CA ASN A 71 -3.39 0.44 1.26
C ASN A 71 -3.09 0.85 2.71
N GLY A 72 -3.13 -0.09 3.64
CA GLY A 72 -2.91 0.14 5.07
C GLY A 72 -2.60 -1.18 5.78
N ASP A 73 -2.08 -1.07 7.00
CA ASP A 73 -1.82 -2.24 7.85
C ASP A 73 -3.13 -2.86 8.36
N ASP A 74 -4.15 -2.05 8.66
CA ASP A 74 -5.47 -2.52 9.09
C ASP A 74 -6.17 -3.34 8.00
N THR A 75 -6.19 -2.84 6.77
CA THR A 75 -6.74 -3.57 5.62
C THR A 75 -5.92 -4.82 5.33
N ALA A 76 -4.59 -4.79 5.52
CA ALA A 76 -3.76 -5.99 5.39
C ALA A 76 -4.18 -7.06 6.40
N THR A 77 -4.45 -6.69 7.66
CA THR A 77 -4.91 -7.66 8.68
C THR A 77 -6.25 -8.31 8.35
N GLY A 78 -7.18 -7.58 7.72
CA GLY A 78 -8.46 -8.15 7.29
C GLY A 78 -8.30 -9.22 6.22
N PHE A 79 -7.38 -9.02 5.25
CA PHE A 79 -7.02 -10.07 4.29
C PHE A 79 -6.36 -11.26 5.00
N MET A 80 -5.43 -11.04 5.93
CA MET A 80 -4.79 -12.13 6.67
C MET A 80 -5.82 -13.01 7.37
N GLN A 81 -6.75 -12.38 8.09
CA GLN A 81 -7.81 -13.08 8.80
C GLN A 81 -8.69 -13.89 7.85
N ALA A 82 -9.16 -13.29 6.75
CA ALA A 82 -10.01 -13.98 5.79
C ALA A 82 -9.32 -15.19 5.13
N TYR A 83 -8.02 -15.09 4.82
CA TYR A 83 -7.26 -16.20 4.27
C TYR A 83 -7.05 -17.33 5.29
N GLU A 84 -6.73 -16.98 6.53
CA GLU A 84 -6.57 -17.94 7.63
C GLU A 84 -7.86 -18.72 7.88
N GLU A 85 -8.98 -18.02 8.05
CA GLU A 85 -10.29 -18.64 8.32
C GLU A 85 -10.81 -19.47 7.13
N ALA A 86 -10.50 -19.06 5.90
CA ALA A 86 -10.82 -19.83 4.70
C ALA A 86 -9.89 -21.04 4.46
N GLY A 87 -8.86 -21.23 5.29
CA GLY A 87 -7.85 -22.29 5.12
C GLY A 87 -7.05 -22.16 3.83
N LYS A 88 -6.87 -20.93 3.33
CA LYS A 88 -6.14 -20.64 2.09
C LYS A 88 -4.72 -20.19 2.37
N GLN A 89 -3.81 -20.52 1.47
CA GLN A 89 -2.46 -19.99 1.54
C GLN A 89 -2.50 -18.49 1.26
N LEU A 90 -2.07 -17.70 2.25
CA LEU A 90 -1.96 -16.24 2.14
C LEU A 90 -0.78 -15.90 1.21
N PRO A 91 -1.01 -15.13 0.11
CA PRO A 91 0.07 -14.54 -0.67
C PRO A 91 0.93 -13.62 0.20
N PHE A 92 2.14 -13.29 -0.22
CA PHE A 92 2.90 -12.30 0.54
C PHE A 92 2.10 -11.00 0.67
N ILE A 93 1.99 -10.43 1.87
CA ILE A 93 1.17 -9.23 2.08
C ILE A 93 2.04 -8.08 2.59
N MET A 94 1.94 -6.95 1.91
CA MET A 94 2.60 -5.70 2.26
C MET A 94 1.55 -4.68 2.69
N GLY A 95 1.65 -4.23 3.93
CA GLY A 95 0.86 -3.12 4.46
C GLY A 95 1.47 -1.74 4.15
N GLN A 96 0.79 -0.70 4.61
CA GLN A 96 1.28 0.67 4.61
C GLN A 96 0.96 1.30 5.97
N GLU A 97 1.69 2.36 6.32
CA GLU A 97 1.53 3.20 7.51
C GLU A 97 2.30 2.76 8.76
N ASN A 98 2.87 1.55 8.82
CA ASN A 98 3.62 1.07 10.00
C ASN A 98 2.84 1.27 11.30
N MET A 99 1.59 0.80 11.35
CA MET A 99 0.71 0.89 12.50
C MET A 99 1.09 -0.13 13.59
N LEU A 100 0.55 0.08 14.80
CA LEU A 100 0.79 -0.83 15.93
C LEU A 100 0.33 -2.27 15.62
N ALA A 101 -0.87 -2.42 15.04
CA ALA A 101 -1.40 -3.74 14.69
C ALA A 101 -0.47 -4.49 13.74
N GLY A 102 0.00 -3.83 12.67
CA GLY A 102 0.96 -4.42 11.74
C GLY A 102 2.27 -4.82 12.40
N ARG A 103 2.84 -3.97 13.25
CA ARG A 103 4.06 -4.34 14.01
C ARG A 103 3.88 -5.53 14.93
N LEU A 104 2.75 -5.59 15.66
CA LEU A 104 2.48 -6.71 16.57
C LEU A 104 2.30 -8.04 15.83
N LEU A 105 1.81 -7.99 14.59
CA LEU A 105 1.62 -9.15 13.72
C LEU A 105 2.84 -9.45 12.83
N GLY A 106 3.91 -8.66 12.93
CA GLY A 106 5.12 -8.84 12.10
C GLY A 106 4.87 -8.56 10.62
N LEU A 107 3.89 -7.73 10.28
CA LEU A 107 3.59 -7.35 8.90
C LEU A 107 4.77 -6.59 8.26
N SER A 108 5.10 -6.95 7.02
CA SER A 108 5.94 -6.11 6.17
C SER A 108 5.13 -4.88 5.78
N THR A 109 5.64 -3.68 6.08
CA THR A 109 4.87 -2.43 5.91
C THR A 109 5.75 -1.24 5.54
N ILE A 110 5.19 -0.32 4.76
CA ILE A 110 5.84 0.93 4.38
C ILE A 110 5.52 2.00 5.44
N ASP A 111 6.57 2.51 6.09
CA ASP A 111 6.43 3.68 6.98
C ASP A 111 6.36 4.98 6.18
N ASN A 112 5.16 5.55 6.10
CA ASN A 112 4.89 6.82 5.42
C ASN A 112 5.26 8.05 6.27
N LYS A 113 5.78 7.86 7.48
CA LYS A 113 6.21 8.93 8.40
C LYS A 113 5.13 9.96 8.70
N SER A 114 3.85 9.58 8.66
CA SER A 114 2.71 10.48 8.83
C SER A 114 2.77 11.31 10.11
N TYR A 115 3.25 10.73 11.21
CA TYR A 115 3.40 11.47 12.48
C TYR A 115 4.41 12.62 12.37
N GLN A 116 5.58 12.37 11.76
CA GLN A 116 6.60 13.40 11.54
C GLN A 116 6.09 14.47 10.57
N LEU A 117 5.39 14.06 9.50
CA LEU A 117 4.75 14.98 8.57
C LEU A 117 3.72 15.87 9.27
N GLY A 118 2.93 15.32 10.18
CA GLY A 118 1.99 16.08 11.01
C GLY A 118 2.69 17.10 11.91
N GLN A 119 3.80 16.73 12.54
CA GLN A 119 4.61 17.63 13.36
C GLN A 119 5.17 18.80 12.55
N GLU A 120 5.78 18.53 11.40
CA GLU A 120 6.31 19.58 10.52
C GLU A 120 5.20 20.46 9.95
N SER A 121 4.05 19.85 9.64
CA SER A 121 2.86 20.58 9.18
C SER A 121 2.37 21.58 10.21
N PHE A 122 2.29 21.15 11.46
CA PHE A 122 1.86 22.00 12.56
C PHE A 122 2.87 23.12 12.85
N LYS A 123 4.17 22.82 12.85
CA LYS A 123 5.24 23.83 13.00
C LYS A 123 5.13 24.93 11.96
N GLN A 124 4.83 24.58 10.71
CA GLN A 124 4.68 25.57 9.66
C GLN A 124 3.47 26.49 9.88
N VAL A 125 2.32 25.95 10.30
CA VAL A 125 1.12 26.77 10.58
C VAL A 125 1.41 27.81 11.66
N LEU A 126 2.26 27.47 12.64
CA LEU A 126 2.69 28.37 13.70
C LEU A 126 3.81 29.34 13.30
N SER A 127 4.46 29.14 12.15
CA SER A 127 5.56 29.98 11.69
C SER A 127 5.05 31.25 11.01
N GLU A 128 5.73 32.38 11.24
CA GLU A 128 5.42 33.66 10.57
C GLU A 128 5.83 33.64 9.08
N GLU A 129 6.80 32.79 8.71
CA GLU A 129 7.22 32.56 7.34
C GLU A 129 6.30 31.54 6.64
N LYS A 130 5.40 32.02 5.77
CA LYS A 130 4.60 31.17 4.89
C LYS A 130 5.44 30.57 3.75
N LYS A 131 6.30 29.60 4.03
CA LYS A 131 6.82 28.69 2.97
C LYS A 131 5.81 27.56 2.75
N PRO A 132 5.55 27.09 1.52
CA PRO A 132 4.69 25.92 1.31
C PRO A 132 5.41 24.62 1.72
N LEU A 133 4.76 23.76 2.55
CA LEU A 133 5.23 22.39 2.85
C LEU A 133 5.23 21.49 1.62
N CYS A 134 4.36 21.79 0.65
CA CYS A 134 4.30 21.07 -0.61
C CYS A 134 5.42 21.54 -1.53
N SER A 135 6.64 21.05 -1.32
CA SER A 135 7.56 20.93 -2.43
C SER A 135 7.18 19.65 -3.18
N ASN A 136 7.28 19.65 -4.51
CA ASN A 136 7.19 18.43 -5.34
C ASN A 136 8.15 17.30 -4.86
N GLN A 137 9.02 17.56 -3.89
CA GLN A 137 9.90 16.58 -3.28
C GLN A 137 9.16 15.58 -2.38
N SER A 138 8.07 15.92 -1.66
CA SER A 138 7.38 14.97 -0.78
C SER A 138 6.67 13.86 -1.56
N LEU A 139 5.84 14.22 -2.55
CA LEU A 139 5.23 13.24 -3.46
C LEU A 139 6.28 12.45 -4.25
N SER A 140 7.41 13.07 -4.64
CA SER A 140 8.50 12.34 -5.29
C SER A 140 9.20 11.39 -4.33
N SER A 141 9.27 11.72 -3.04
CA SER A 141 9.89 10.89 -2.00
C SER A 141 9.00 9.71 -1.65
N ASP A 142 7.69 9.93 -1.54
CA ASP A 142 6.70 8.86 -1.34
C ASP A 142 6.66 7.94 -2.56
N LYS A 143 6.64 8.50 -3.78
CA LYS A 143 6.75 7.69 -4.99
C LYS A 143 8.07 6.91 -5.02
N ARG A 144 9.21 7.52 -4.70
CA ARG A 144 10.50 6.81 -4.64
C ARG A 144 10.49 5.72 -3.58
N LEU A 145 9.85 5.93 -2.43
CA LEU A 145 9.73 4.93 -1.38
C LEU A 145 8.87 3.75 -1.85
N VAL A 146 7.73 4.04 -2.49
CA VAL A 146 6.86 3.01 -3.08
C VAL A 146 7.58 2.28 -4.23
N VAL A 147 8.22 2.98 -5.17
CA VAL A 147 9.06 2.39 -6.22
C VAL A 147 10.16 1.52 -5.61
N PHE A 148 10.84 2.01 -4.57
CA PHE A 148 11.91 1.29 -3.89
C PHE A 148 11.39 0.01 -3.26
N GLN A 149 10.25 0.04 -2.56
CA GLN A 149 9.66 -1.14 -1.90
C GLN A 149 9.10 -2.14 -2.93
N ILE A 150 8.48 -1.64 -4.00
CA ILE A 150 8.02 -2.47 -5.12
C ILE A 150 9.23 -3.11 -5.83
N SER A 151 10.36 -2.41 -5.98
CA SER A 151 11.61 -2.96 -6.54
C SER A 151 12.29 -3.95 -5.58
N LEU A 152 12.59 -3.51 -4.36
CA LEU A 152 13.49 -4.12 -3.39
C LEU A 152 12.81 -4.26 -2.02
N LEU A 153 13.09 -5.36 -1.34
CA LEU A 153 12.83 -5.49 0.10
C LEU A 153 14.11 -6.04 0.72
N ILE A 154 15.03 -5.12 1.01
CA ILE A 154 16.07 -5.24 2.03
C ILE A 154 16.17 -3.87 2.70
#